data_AF-A0A496YNE4-F1
#
_entry.id   AF-A0A496YNE4-F1
#
_cell.length_a   1.000
_cell.length_b   1.000
_cell.length_c   1.000
_cell.angle_alpha   90.00
_cell.angle_beta   90.00
_cell.angle_gamma   90.00
#
_symmetry.space_group_name_H-M   'P 1'
#
loop_
_entity.id
_entity.type
_entity.pdbx_description
1 polymer ?
#
loop_
_entity_poly.entity_id
_entity_poly.type
_entity_poly.pdbx_seq_one_letter_code
_entity_poly.pdbx_strand_id
1 'polypeptide(L)'
;LRSDILLAPHHGSNTSSSLLFLKKVRPQACIISARGAHFGFPHPKTLERLRKIGCKVLRIDRCGAVRCRAGPNLLEISTFLGK
;
A
#
# COMPACT_ATOMS: atom_id res chain seq x y z
N LEU A 1 10.42 -1.20 -13.98
CA LEU A 1 9.10 -1.12 -13.33
C LEU A 1 9.18 -0.64 -11.88
N ARG A 2 10.27 0.03 -11.45
CA ARG A 2 10.33 0.57 -10.08
C ARG A 2 9.24 1.63 -9.89
N SER A 3 8.66 1.70 -8.69
CA SER A 3 7.72 2.77 -8.33
C SER A 3 7.97 3.27 -6.92
N ASP A 4 7.53 4.50 -6.66
CA ASP A 4 7.54 5.05 -5.31
C ASP A 4 6.29 4.64 -4.54
N ILE A 5 5.13 4.68 -5.20
CA ILE A 5 3.84 4.33 -4.64
C ILE A 5 3.24 3.15 -5.41
N LEU A 6 2.60 2.25 -4.67
CA LEU A 6 1.69 1.22 -5.21
C LEU A 6 0.29 1.42 -4.61
N LEU A 7 -0.71 1.66 -5.46
CA LEU A 7 -2.10 1.50 -5.04
C LEU A 7 -2.44 0.01 -5.07
N ALA A 8 -2.82 -0.55 -3.92
CA ALA A 8 -3.05 -1.99 -3.81
C ALA A 8 -4.24 -2.43 -4.69
N PRO A 9 -4.05 -3.39 -5.61
CA PRO A 9 -5.14 -3.91 -6.40
C PRO A 9 -6.14 -4.65 -5.51
N HIS A 10 -7.42 -4.44 -5.79
CA HIS A 10 -8.54 -5.14 -5.14
C HIS A 10 -8.44 -5.14 -3.61
N HIS A 11 -8.32 -3.94 -3.02
CA HIS A 11 -8.30 -3.73 -1.56
C HIS A 11 -7.19 -4.51 -0.80
N GLY A 12 -6.17 -5.00 -1.50
CA GLY A 12 -5.14 -5.87 -0.91
C GLY A 12 -5.55 -7.34 -0.84
N SER A 13 -6.27 -7.85 -1.86
CA SER A 13 -6.60 -9.27 -2.00
C SER A 13 -5.39 -10.20 -1.99
N ASN A 14 -5.58 -11.45 -1.52
CA ASN A 14 -4.53 -12.47 -1.49
C ASN A 14 -4.02 -12.87 -2.88
N THR A 15 -4.91 -12.81 -3.88
CA THR A 15 -4.60 -13.20 -5.26
C THR A 15 -3.99 -12.05 -6.07
N SER A 16 -3.97 -10.82 -5.52
CA SER A 16 -3.24 -9.70 -6.09
C SER A 16 -1.82 -9.60 -5.51
N SER A 17 -0.98 -8.77 -6.14
CA SER A 17 0.33 -8.40 -5.61
C SER A 17 1.20 -9.60 -5.22
N SER A 18 1.47 -10.48 -6.19
CA SER A 18 2.38 -11.61 -6.00
C SER A 18 3.75 -11.13 -5.51
N LEU A 19 4.47 -11.97 -4.78
CA LEU A 19 5.80 -11.60 -4.27
C LEU A 19 6.76 -11.28 -5.42
N LEU A 20 6.66 -11.98 -6.55
CA LEU A 20 7.46 -11.71 -7.74
C LEU A 20 7.21 -10.30 -8.29
N PHE A 21 5.93 -9.92 -8.42
CA PHE A 21 5.55 -8.57 -8.85
C PHE A 21 6.06 -7.51 -7.87
N LEU A 22 5.83 -7.72 -6.57
CA LEU A 22 6.25 -6.80 -5.52
C LEU A 22 7.78 -6.63 -5.46
N LYS A 23 8.56 -7.68 -5.69
CA LYS A 23 10.02 -7.58 -5.80
C LYS A 23 10.49 -6.78 -7.01
N LYS A 24 9.78 -6.89 -8.15
CA LYS A 24 10.13 -6.17 -9.39
C LYS A 24 9.73 -4.69 -9.34
N VAL A 25 8.59 -4.38 -8.72
CA VAL A 25 8.08 -3.01 -8.56
C VAL A 25 8.75 -2.29 -7.39
N ARG A 26 9.03 -3.01 -6.30
CA ARG A 26 9.72 -2.54 -5.09
C ARG A 26 9.22 -1.15 -4.61
N PRO A 27 7.91 -1.00 -4.36
CA PRO A 27 7.34 0.28 -3.96
C PRO A 27 7.83 0.72 -2.58
N GLN A 28 8.09 2.02 -2.41
CA GLN A 28 8.42 2.59 -1.09
C GLN A 28 7.19 2.56 -0.17
N ALA A 29 6.02 2.94 -0.71
CA ALA A 29 4.75 2.92 0.01
C ALA A 29 3.66 2.19 -0.78
N CYS A 30 2.78 1.48 -0.07
CA CYS A 30 1.59 0.87 -0.62
C CYS A 30 0.34 1.42 0.07
N ILE A 31 -0.56 2.01 -0.71
CA ILE A 31 -1.84 2.56 -0.23
C ILE A 31 -2.91 1.50 -0.45
N ILE A 32 -3.66 1.19 0.60
CA ILE A 32 -4.72 0.18 0.58
C ILE A 32 -6.05 0.85 0.92
N SER A 33 -6.96 0.83 -0.05
CA SER A 33 -8.37 1.18 0.16
C SER A 33 -9.06 0.10 0.97
N ALA A 34 -8.85 0.09 2.29
CA ALA A 34 -9.42 -0.85 3.23
C ALA A 34 -10.71 -0.30 3.86
N ARG A 35 -11.59 -1.19 4.35
CA ARG A 35 -12.80 -0.84 5.10
C ARG A 35 -12.94 -1.70 6.36
N GLY A 36 -11.88 -1.78 7.18
CA GLY A 36 -11.85 -2.66 8.34
C GLY A 36 -11.84 -4.15 7.97
N ALA A 37 -12.12 -5.04 8.93
CA ALA A 37 -12.12 -6.49 8.71
C ALA A 37 -13.39 -7.01 8.00
N HIS A 38 -14.35 -6.15 7.68
CA HIS A 38 -15.70 -6.53 7.23
C HIS A 38 -15.74 -7.40 5.97
N PHE A 39 -14.75 -7.27 5.09
CA PHE A 39 -14.70 -7.99 3.81
C PHE A 39 -13.48 -8.92 3.67
N GLY A 40 -12.75 -9.18 4.76
CA GLY A 40 -11.53 -9.98 4.72
C GLY A 40 -10.34 -9.31 4.00
N PHE A 41 -10.43 -7.99 3.72
CA PHE A 41 -9.38 -7.21 3.08
C PHE A 41 -8.87 -6.06 3.96
N PRO A 42 -7.58 -5.71 3.91
CA PRO A 42 -6.51 -6.41 3.18
C PRO A 42 -6.23 -7.78 3.76
N HIS A 43 -5.95 -8.74 2.87
CA HIS A 43 -5.71 -10.10 3.29
C HIS A 43 -4.36 -10.20 4.04
N PRO A 44 -4.26 -10.97 5.14
CA PRO A 44 -3.03 -11.08 5.94
C PRO A 44 -1.78 -11.45 5.11
N LYS A 45 -1.91 -12.41 4.18
CA LYS A 45 -0.81 -12.80 3.27
C LYS A 45 -0.31 -11.65 2.38
N THR A 46 -1.19 -10.73 1.98
CA THR A 46 -0.78 -9.56 1.18
C THR A 46 0.01 -8.57 2.03
N LEU A 47 -0.43 -8.33 3.27
CA LEU A 47 0.31 -7.52 4.23
C LEU A 47 1.68 -8.13 4.56
N GLU A 48 1.75 -9.45 4.69
CA GLU A 48 3.00 -10.18 4.92
C GLU A 48 3.99 -10.01 3.76
N ARG A 49 3.54 -10.15 2.50
CA ARG A 49 4.39 -9.93 1.32
C ARG A 49 4.91 -8.49 1.25
N LEU A 50 4.06 -7.50 1.52
CA LEU A 50 4.46 -6.09 1.56
C LEU A 50 5.49 -5.83 2.67
N ARG A 51 5.29 -6.39 3.86
CA ARG A 51 6.25 -6.31 4.96
C ARG A 51 7.58 -6.97 4.60
N LYS A 52 7.55 -8.15 3.97
CA LYS A 52 8.75 -8.91 3.54
C LYS A 52 9.65 -8.12 2.59
N ILE A 53 9.11 -7.18 1.82
CA ILE A 53 9.90 -6.33 0.91
C ILE A 53 10.22 -4.95 1.50
N GLY A 54 9.88 -4.71 2.77
CA GLY A 54 10.12 -3.43 3.45
C GLY A 54 9.21 -2.29 2.99
N CYS A 55 8.05 -2.58 2.39
CA CYS A 55 7.14 -1.57 1.89
C CYS A 55 6.32 -0.95 3.04
N LYS A 56 6.25 0.39 3.11
CA LYS A 56 5.39 1.10 4.07
C LYS A 56 3.92 0.92 3.68
N VAL A 57 3.10 0.36 4.56
CA VAL A 57 1.67 0.13 4.28
C VAL A 57 0.81 1.24 4.89
N LEU A 58 0.04 1.94 4.05
CA LEU A 58 -0.92 2.96 4.43
C LEU A 58 -2.33 2.46 4.18
N ARG A 59 -3.12 2.40 5.25
CA ARG A 59 -4.46 1.81 5.26
C ARG A 59 -5.48 2.89 5.56
N ILE A 60 -6.36 3.19 4.59
CA ILE A 60 -7.27 4.34 4.73
C ILE A 60 -8.29 4.17 5.87
N ASP A 61 -8.58 2.93 6.28
CA ASP A 61 -9.42 2.63 7.44
C ASP A 61 -8.72 2.93 8.78
N ARG A 62 -7.41 3.20 8.77
CA ARG A 62 -6.62 3.53 9.96
C ARG A 62 -6.10 4.95 9.96
N CYS A 63 -5.72 5.47 8.79
CA CYS A 63 -5.11 6.80 8.66
C CYS A 63 -6.00 7.83 7.96
N GLY A 64 -7.22 7.45 7.54
CA GLY A 64 -8.10 8.29 6.75
C GLY A 64 -7.58 8.50 5.33
N ALA A 65 -8.02 9.58 4.68
CA ALA A 65 -7.59 9.91 3.33
C ALA A 65 -6.05 10.05 3.25
N VAL A 66 -5.47 9.54 2.16
CA VAL A 66 -4.03 9.64 1.88
C VAL A 66 -3.86 10.57 0.69
N ARG A 67 -3.07 11.64 0.87
CA ARG A 67 -2.69 12.55 -0.20
C ARG A 67 -1.22 12.35 -0.55
N CYS A 68 -0.94 12.18 -1.83
CA CYS A 68 0.40 12.04 -2.37
C CYS A 68 0.70 13.20 -3.31
N ARG A 69 1.83 13.87 -3.12
CA ARG A 69 2.39 14.84 -4.06
C ARG A 69 3.70 14.27 -4.59
N ALA A 70 3.79 14.13 -5.91
CA ALA A 70 4.95 13.55 -6.58
C ALA A 70 5.51 14.54 -7.62
N GLY A 71 6.83 14.64 -7.68
CA GLY A 71 7.58 15.42 -8.67
C GLY A 71 8.98 14.80 -8.87
N PRO A 72 9.83 15.37 -9.74
CA PRO A 72 11.11 14.75 -10.13
C PRO A 72 12.02 14.33 -8.96
N ASN A 73 12.00 15.09 -7.86
CA ASN A 73 12.75 14.82 -6.63
C ASN A 73 11.88 14.99 -5.37
N LEU A 74 10.56 14.91 -5.50
CA LEU A 74 9.63 15.15 -4.40
C LEU A 74 8.66 13.97 -4.27
N LEU A 75 8.61 13.39 -3.07
CA LEU A 75 7.54 12.49 -2.67
C LEU A 75 7.07 12.89 -1.28
N GLU A 76 5.91 13.54 -1.21
CA GLU A 76 5.24 13.86 0.05
C GLU A 76 4.00 12.99 0.19
N ILE A 77 3.89 12.29 1.31
CA ILE A 77 2.72 11.49 1.65
C ILE A 77 2.18 11.97 2.99
N SER A 78 0.94 12.46 3.01
CA SER A 78 0.25 12.93 4.21
C SER A 78 -1.06 12.17 4.41
N THR A 79 -1.42 11.89 5.66
CA THR A 79 -2.66 11.18 6.02
C THR A 79 -3.59 12.08 6.83
N PHE A 80 -4.89 11.98 6.62
CA PHE A 80 -5.89 12.84 7.27
C PHE A 80 -5.95 12.68 8.80
N LEU A 81 -5.82 11.45 9.31
CA LEU A 81 -5.87 11.18 10.75
C LEU A 81 -4.50 11.28 11.47
N GLY A 82 -3.47 11.78 10.78
CA GLY A 82 -2.19 12.18 11.39
C GLY A 82 -1.40 11.09 12.12
N LYS A 83 -1.44 9.82 11.70
CA LYS A 83 -0.64 8.75 12.31
C LYS A 83 0.54 8.33 11.46
#